data_AF-A0A535V8L7-F1
#
_entry.id   AF-A0A535V8L7-F1
#
_cell.length_a   1.000
_cell.length_b   1.000
_cell.length_c   1.000
_cell.angle_alpha   90.00
_cell.angle_beta   90.00
_cell.angle_gamma   90.00
#
_symmetry.space_group_name_H-M   'P 1'
#
loop_
_entity.id
_entity.type
_entity.pdbx_description
1 polymer ?
#
loop_
_entity_poly.entity_id
_entity_poly.type
_entity_poly.pdbx_seq_one_letter_code
_entity_poly.pdbx_strand_id
1 'polypeptide(L)'
;MALTQKKLQDMKDASLSSLLEDGAPSWKAKARHAYTATHGFIKEIRPDDVVPLLVAELEVTPEFRNYLAKKKLKQKYWSEWFAELIIDRFWSDLIGG
;
A
#
# COMPACT_ATOMS: atom_id res chain seq x y z
N MET A 1 3.17 -3.37 -12.12
CA MET A 1 2.11 -2.80 -13.01
C MET A 1 2.10 -1.28 -12.91
N ALA A 2 1.66 -0.52 -13.93
CA ALA A 2 1.66 0.96 -13.87
C ALA A 2 0.32 1.51 -13.32
N LEU A 3 0.40 2.40 -12.33
CA LEU A 3 -0.75 3.18 -11.86
C LEU A 3 -1.31 4.00 -13.03
N THR A 4 -2.43 3.58 -13.63
CA THR A 4 -3.05 4.31 -14.73
C THR A 4 -3.57 5.67 -14.24
N GLN A 5 -3.67 6.65 -15.15
CA GLN A 5 -4.16 8.00 -14.80
C GLN A 5 -5.55 7.95 -14.13
N LYS A 6 -6.42 7.06 -14.61
CA LYS A 6 -7.74 6.83 -14.02
C LYS A 6 -7.64 6.32 -12.57
N LYS A 7 -6.78 5.34 -12.33
CA LYS A 7 -6.51 4.80 -10.99
C LYS A 7 -5.98 5.89 -10.03
N LEU A 8 -5.03 6.70 -10.49
CA LEU A 8 -4.53 7.82 -9.70
C LEU A 8 -5.63 8.84 -9.37
N GLN A 9 -6.52 9.13 -10.32
CA GLN A 9 -7.66 10.01 -10.10
C GLN A 9 -8.64 9.41 -9.09
N ASP A 10 -9.04 8.14 -9.26
CA ASP A 10 -9.93 7.43 -8.34
C ASP A 10 -9.35 7.38 -6.92
N MET A 11 -8.03 7.17 -6.77
CA MET A 11 -7.36 7.20 -5.47
C MET A 11 -7.35 8.58 -4.82
N LYS A 12 -7.22 9.63 -5.63
CA LYS A 12 -7.31 11.01 -5.18
C LYS A 12 -8.73 11.36 -4.74
N ASP A 13 -9.74 10.97 -5.52
CA ASP A 13 -11.16 11.13 -5.17
C ASP A 13 -11.53 10.35 -3.89
N ALA A 14 -10.98 9.14 -3.72
CA ALA A 14 -11.11 8.36 -2.49
C ALA A 14 -10.31 8.93 -1.30
N SER A 15 -9.51 9.97 -1.53
CA SER A 15 -8.58 10.59 -0.58
C SER A 15 -7.58 9.61 0.05
N LEU A 16 -7.26 8.52 -0.65
CA LEU A 16 -6.27 7.53 -0.21
C LEU A 16 -4.86 8.12 -0.22
N SER A 17 -4.58 9.05 -1.14
CA SER A 17 -3.32 9.81 -1.13
C SER A 17 -3.14 10.59 0.16
N SER A 18 -4.20 11.25 0.65
CA SER A 18 -4.15 12.00 1.91
C SER A 18 -4.04 11.08 3.12
N LEU A 19 -4.67 9.90 3.10
CA LEU A 19 -4.48 8.88 4.15
C LEU A 19 -3.02 8.42 4.23
N LEU A 20 -2.38 8.25 3.08
CA LEU A 20 -0.96 7.92 3.00
C LEU A 20 -0.10 9.01 3.64
N GLU A 21 -0.37 10.27 3.32
CA GLU A 21 0.39 11.43 3.83
C GLU A 21 0.21 11.62 5.34
N ASP A 22 -1.02 11.49 5.84
CA ASP A 22 -1.36 11.65 7.27
C ASP A 22 -0.72 10.57 8.15
N GLY A 23 -0.67 9.32 7.64
CA GLY A 23 -0.11 8.16 8.34
C GLY A 23 1.24 7.66 7.79
N ALA A 24 1.96 8.49 7.03
CA ALA A 24 3.14 8.09 6.26
C ALA A 24 4.14 7.19 7.02
N PRO A 25 4.59 7.51 8.26
CA PRO A 25 5.52 6.67 8.99
C PRO A 25 4.94 5.29 9.34
N SER A 26 3.65 5.20 9.68
CA SER A 26 2.98 3.94 9.99
C SER A 26 2.85 3.04 8.76
N TRP A 27 2.49 3.62 7.61
CA TRP A 27 2.39 2.88 6.35
C TRP A 27 3.76 2.43 5.85
N LYS A 28 4.79 3.29 5.97
CA LYS A 28 6.17 2.93 5.63
C LYS A 28 6.68 1.77 6.50
N ALA A 29 6.36 1.75 7.79
CA ALA A 29 6.74 0.66 8.68
C ALA A 29 6.14 -0.69 8.24
N LYS A 30 4.86 -0.69 7.83
CA LYS A 30 4.18 -1.87 7.26
C LYS A 30 4.82 -2.31 5.95
N ALA A 31 5.09 -1.37 5.05
CA ALA A 31 5.77 -1.66 3.79
C ALA A 31 7.16 -2.27 4.00
N ARG A 32 7.91 -1.77 5.00
CA ARG A 32 9.22 -2.32 5.39
C ARG A 32 9.10 -3.71 5.99
N HIS A 33 8.10 -3.94 6.83
CA HIS A 33 7.82 -5.26 7.39
C HIS A 33 7.51 -6.26 6.28
N ALA A 34 6.60 -5.90 5.36
CA ALA A 34 6.26 -6.71 4.20
C ALA A 34 7.49 -7.00 3.31
N TYR A 35 8.30 -5.98 3.01
CA TYR A 35 9.53 -6.15 2.23
C TYR A 35 10.52 -7.10 2.90
N THR A 36 10.75 -6.95 4.21
CA THR A 36 11.68 -7.79 4.98
C THR A 36 11.20 -9.25 5.00
N ALA A 37 9.89 -9.46 5.14
CA ALA A 37 9.31 -10.79 5.07
C ALA A 37 9.53 -11.42 3.69
N THR A 38 9.26 -10.68 2.59
CA THR A 38 9.53 -11.16 1.22
C THR A 38 11.03 -11.45 0.99
N HIS A 39 11.92 -10.66 1.58
CA HIS A 39 13.38 -10.88 1.52
C HIS A 39 13.82 -12.21 2.15
N GLY A 40 13.04 -12.75 3.08
CA GLY A 40 13.29 -14.08 3.64
C GLY A 40 13.10 -15.21 2.63
N PHE A 41 12.33 -14.98 1.56
CA PHE A 41 11.96 -16.01 0.59
C PHE A 41 12.62 -15.81 -0.78
N ILE A 42 12.91 -14.56 -1.18
CA ILE A 42 13.40 -14.21 -2.52
C ILE A 42 14.56 -13.23 -2.42
N LYS A 43 15.63 -13.46 -3.18
CA LYS A 43 16.82 -12.58 -3.21
C LYS A 43 16.60 -11.28 -3.98
N GLU A 44 15.86 -11.33 -5.09
CA GLU A 44 15.54 -10.15 -5.91
C GLU A 44 14.05 -9.82 -5.73
N ILE A 45 13.77 -8.93 -4.80
CA ILE A 45 12.40 -8.54 -4.47
C ILE A 45 11.94 -7.48 -5.46
N ARG A 46 10.78 -7.70 -6.07
CA ARG A 46 10.10 -6.67 -6.88
C ARG A 46 8.98 -6.03 -6.07
N PRO A 47 8.58 -4.79 -6.43
CA PRO A 47 7.42 -4.14 -5.84
C PRO A 47 6.19 -5.05 -5.83
N ASP A 48 5.94 -5.74 -6.96
CA ASP A 48 4.79 -6.61 -7.15
C ASP A 48 4.79 -7.82 -6.19
N ASP A 49 5.96 -8.28 -5.68
CA ASP A 49 6.05 -9.38 -4.71
C ASP A 49 5.68 -8.93 -3.28
N VAL A 50 5.87 -7.64 -2.97
CA VAL A 50 5.58 -7.07 -1.64
C VAL A 50 4.12 -6.65 -1.51
N VAL A 51 3.50 -6.20 -2.61
CA VAL A 51 2.10 -5.77 -2.68
C VAL A 51 1.14 -6.78 -2.03
N PRO A 52 1.09 -8.07 -2.41
CA PRO A 52 0.11 -9.01 -1.83
C PRO A 52 0.28 -9.20 -0.32
N LEU A 53 1.52 -9.13 0.18
CA LEU A 53 1.81 -9.23 1.61
C LEU A 53 1.34 -7.98 2.36
N LEU A 54 1.60 -6.81 1.78
CA LEU A 54 1.13 -5.54 2.32
C LEU A 54 -0.40 -5.44 2.29
N VAL A 55 -1.05 -5.93 1.23
CA VAL A 55 -2.52 -6.01 1.15
C VAL A 55 -3.08 -6.81 2.33
N ALA A 56 -2.52 -7.98 2.63
CA ALA A 56 -2.98 -8.80 3.75
C ALA A 56 -2.82 -8.05 5.10
N GLU A 57 -1.73 -7.31 5.29
CA GLU A 57 -1.52 -6.46 6.47
C GLU A 57 -2.53 -5.30 6.57
N LEU A 58 -2.77 -4.62 5.45
CA LEU A 58 -3.74 -3.52 5.37
C LEU A 58 -5.15 -4.03 5.66
N GLU A 59 -5.49 -5.20 5.11
CA GLU A 59 -6.76 -5.84 5.35
C GLU A 59 -6.94 -6.22 6.81
N VAL A 60 -5.91 -6.50 7.61
CA VAL A 60 -6.08 -6.72 9.06
C VAL A 60 -5.92 -5.44 9.89
N THR A 61 -5.51 -4.33 9.27
CA THR A 61 -5.28 -3.05 9.94
C THR A 61 -6.63 -2.33 10.19
N PRO A 62 -7.02 -2.09 11.46
CA PRO A 62 -8.29 -1.46 11.78
C PRO A 62 -8.43 -0.05 11.19
N GLU A 63 -7.35 0.72 11.18
CA GLU A 63 -7.33 2.09 10.65
C GLU A 63 -7.75 2.14 9.17
N PHE A 64 -7.16 1.26 8.35
CA PHE A 64 -7.49 1.17 6.94
C PHE A 64 -8.92 0.65 6.71
N ARG A 65 -9.33 -0.40 7.43
CA ARG A 65 -10.71 -0.92 7.38
C ARG A 65 -11.74 0.15 7.73
N ASN A 66 -11.51 0.90 8.81
CA ASN A 66 -12.39 1.96 9.27
C ASN A 66 -12.45 3.10 8.25
N TYR A 67 -11.32 3.43 7.63
CA TYR A 67 -11.27 4.43 6.56
C TYR A 67 -12.11 4.02 5.35
N LEU A 68 -11.92 2.79 4.84
CA LEU A 68 -12.69 2.25 3.72
C LEU A 68 -14.20 2.23 4.04
N ALA A 69 -14.56 1.76 5.25
CA ALA A 69 -15.95 1.73 5.70
C ALA A 69 -16.57 3.13 5.77
N LYS A 70 -15.85 4.11 6.34
CA LYS A 70 -16.29 5.51 6.46
C LYS A 70 -16.51 6.16 5.09
N LYS A 71 -15.65 5.88 4.13
CA LYS A 71 -15.73 6.38 2.74
C LYS A 71 -16.64 5.53 1.84
N LYS A 72 -17.27 4.47 2.36
CA LYS A 72 -18.11 3.51 1.61
C LYS A 72 -17.37 2.82 0.45
N LEU A 73 -16.06 2.68 0.58
CA LEU A 73 -15.17 2.02 -0.38
C LEU A 73 -15.23 0.51 -0.11
N LYS A 74 -16.17 -0.18 -0.78
CA LYS A 74 -16.45 -1.61 -0.56
C LYS A 74 -15.69 -2.54 -1.50
N GLN A 75 -15.01 -1.97 -2.49
CA GLN A 75 -14.36 -2.72 -3.55
C GLN A 75 -13.02 -3.27 -3.07
N LYS A 76 -12.77 -4.55 -3.35
CA LYS A 76 -11.55 -5.24 -2.90
C LYS A 76 -10.27 -4.66 -3.50
N TYR A 77 -10.35 -4.04 -4.68
CA TYR A 77 -9.21 -3.43 -5.34
C TYR A 77 -8.66 -2.22 -4.58
N TRP A 78 -9.40 -1.62 -3.64
CA TRP A 78 -8.88 -0.48 -2.87
C TRP A 78 -7.69 -0.85 -2.00
N SER A 79 -7.70 -2.05 -1.41
CA SER A 79 -6.58 -2.55 -0.62
C SER A 79 -5.34 -2.74 -1.49
N GLU A 80 -5.52 -3.35 -2.68
CA GLU A 80 -4.45 -3.56 -3.66
C GLU A 80 -3.88 -2.24 -4.16
N TRP A 81 -4.74 -1.31 -4.56
CA TRP A 81 -4.34 -0.01 -5.07
C TRP A 81 -3.61 0.83 -4.02
N PHE A 82 -4.07 0.78 -2.76
CA PHE A 82 -3.41 1.46 -1.66
C PHE A 82 -2.05 0.84 -1.35
N ALA A 83 -1.94 -0.49 -1.34
CA ALA A 83 -0.67 -1.18 -1.19
C ALA A 83 0.32 -0.81 -2.31
N GLU A 84 -0.14 -0.83 -3.57
CA GLU A 84 0.68 -0.42 -4.71
C GLU A 84 1.14 1.04 -4.59
N LEU A 85 0.28 1.95 -4.14
CA LEU A 85 0.66 3.34 -3.92
C LEU A 85 1.70 3.50 -2.80
N ILE A 86 1.53 2.80 -1.69
CA ILE A 86 2.50 2.80 -0.57
C ILE A 86 3.85 2.32 -1.10
N ILE A 87 3.87 1.18 -1.79
CA ILE A 87 5.10 0.61 -2.34
C ILE A 87 5.69 1.57 -3.36
N ASP A 88 4.94 2.04 -4.36
CA ASP A 88 5.42 3.01 -5.35
C ASP A 88 6.06 4.26 -4.71
N ARG A 89 5.47 4.75 -3.60
CA ARG A 89 6.03 5.90 -2.88
C ARG A 89 7.26 5.61 -2.03
N PHE A 90 7.29 4.49 -1.33
CA PHE A 90 8.36 4.18 -0.39
C PHE A 90 9.39 3.20 -0.96
N TRP A 91 9.23 2.72 -2.20
CA TRP A 91 10.10 1.69 -2.78
C TRP A 91 11.55 2.12 -2.77
N SER A 92 11.84 3.34 -3.22
CA SER A 92 13.20 3.90 -3.21
C SER A 92 13.82 3.95 -1.81
N ASP A 93 13.01 4.24 -0.79
CA ASP A 93 13.42 4.22 0.63
C ASP A 93 13.63 2.80 1.17
N LEU A 94 12.91 1.80 0.63
CA LEU A 94 13.00 0.40 1.07
C LEU A 94 14.22 -0.31 0.50
N ILE A 95 14.57 -0.04 -0.76
CA ILE A 95 15.71 -0.69 -1.44
C ILE A 95 17.05 0.01 -1.16
N GLY A 96 17.03 1.28 -0.77
CA GLY A 96 18.23 2.12 -0.59
C GLY A 96 18.54 2.52 0.85
N GLY A 97 17.87 1.90 1.84
CA GLY A 97 17.99 2.20 3.27
C GLY A 97 18.93 1.29 4.04
#